data_AF-A0A1H7UQ78-F1
#
_entry.id   AF-A0A1H7UQ78-F1
#
_cell.length_a   1.000
_cell.length_b   1.000
_cell.length_c   1.000
_cell.angle_alpha   90.00
_cell.angle_beta   90.00
_cell.angle_gamma   90.00
#
_symmetry.space_group_name_H-M   'P 1'
#
loop_
_entity.id
_entity.type
_entity.pdbx_description
1 polymer ?
#
loop_
_entity_poly.entity_id
_entity_poly.type
_entity_poly.pdbx_seq_one_letter_code
_entity_poly.pdbx_strand_id
1 'polypeptide(L)'
;MAVLLLLMLNDVKGNMKTREPIVVVIKIYWLVAEIMYVLSIVALLGVFAYFCAMKVRHYATFQEGLALAPQLPTVAAPYLAWIIPLVCFAVCAMIIYGFMQPRLLKLGLWIYLVLMVLFTAFIGYILRHPVDAPCECLGLDENWRWKKHFWVNTGILTITGLAIWLHYKRIVATIGNEHSENPGKK
;
A
#
# COMPACT_ATOMS: atom_id res chain seq x y z
N MET A 1 13.78 -7.16 -16.99
CA MET A 1 15.01 -7.66 -16.32
C MET A 1 15.79 -8.59 -17.24
N ALA A 2 15.17 -9.65 -17.79
CA ALA A 2 15.82 -10.55 -18.75
C ALA A 2 16.35 -9.86 -20.03
N VAL A 3 15.58 -8.95 -20.62
CA VAL A 3 16.02 -8.18 -21.81
C VAL A 3 17.21 -7.26 -21.50
N LEU A 4 17.21 -6.59 -20.34
CA LEU A 4 18.33 -5.77 -19.90
C LEU A 4 19.58 -6.62 -19.62
N LEU A 5 19.43 -7.78 -19.00
CA LEU A 5 20.54 -8.70 -18.73
C LEU A 5 21.14 -9.26 -20.03
N LEU A 6 20.29 -9.59 -21.02
CA LEU A 6 20.72 -10.04 -22.33
C LEU A 6 21.43 -8.93 -23.11
N LEU A 7 20.96 -7.68 -23.03
CA LEU A 7 21.66 -6.54 -23.62
C LEU A 7 23.02 -6.30 -22.94
N MET A 8 23.09 -6.38 -21.61
CA MET A 8 24.35 -6.23 -20.87
C MET A 8 25.36 -7.35 -21.15
N LEU A 9 24.90 -8.60 -21.31
CA LEU A 9 25.77 -9.75 -21.62
C LEU A 9 26.22 -9.77 -23.09
N ASN A 10 25.40 -9.27 -24.01
CA ASN A 10 25.75 -9.19 -25.43
C ASN A 10 26.74 -8.04 -25.73
N ASP A 11 26.82 -7.03 -24.86
CA ASP A 11 27.55 -5.77 -25.09
C ASP A 11 28.96 -5.72 -24.46
N VAL A 12 29.38 -6.74 -23.71
CA VAL A 12 30.76 -6.86 -23.17
C VAL A 12 31.82 -6.92 -24.29
N LYS A 13 31.42 -7.16 -25.54
CA LYS A 13 32.31 -7.23 -26.71
C LYS A 13 32.37 -5.97 -27.59
N GLY A 14 31.69 -4.86 -27.28
CA GLY A 14 31.53 -3.74 -28.24
C GLY A 14 31.74 -2.32 -27.69
N ASN A 15 32.77 -1.63 -28.22
CA ASN A 15 32.92 -0.18 -28.49
C ASN A 15 32.25 0.89 -27.57
N MET A 16 33.03 1.85 -27.06
CA MET A 16 32.59 2.92 -26.13
C MET A 16 31.42 3.82 -26.62
N LYS A 17 31.10 3.85 -27.92
CA LYS A 17 30.04 4.69 -28.52
C LYS A 17 28.62 4.16 -28.28
N THR A 18 28.45 2.88 -27.91
CA THR A 18 27.14 2.26 -27.60
C THR A 18 26.65 2.53 -26.18
N ARG A 19 27.47 3.16 -25.32
CA ARG A 19 27.13 3.44 -23.91
C ARG A 19 26.06 4.52 -23.72
N GLU A 20 26.04 5.55 -24.57
CA GLU A 20 25.08 6.67 -24.51
C GLU A 20 23.59 6.21 -24.48
N PRO A 21 23.10 5.39 -25.43
CA PRO A 21 21.70 4.97 -25.43
C PRO A 21 21.35 4.06 -24.23
N ILE A 22 22.28 3.21 -23.76
CA ILE A 22 22.03 2.30 -22.64
C ILE A 22 21.88 3.08 -21.33
N VAL A 23 22.72 4.10 -21.11
CA VAL A 23 22.64 4.97 -19.92
C VAL A 23 21.32 5.75 -19.91
N VAL A 24 20.86 6.23 -21.07
CA VAL A 24 19.57 6.93 -21.20
C VAL A 24 18.40 6.00 -20.87
N VAL A 25 18.39 4.77 -21.39
CA VAL A 25 17.35 3.77 -21.10
C VAL A 25 17.29 3.44 -19.60
N ILE A 26 18.46 3.28 -18.97
CA ILE A 26 18.54 3.03 -17.52
C ILE A 26 17.97 4.22 -16.73
N LYS A 27 18.34 5.46 -17.08
CA LYS A 27 17.82 6.67 -16.42
C LYS A 27 16.29 6.78 -16.56
N ILE A 28 15.74 6.51 -17.75
CA ILE A 28 14.29 6.51 -17.98
C ILE A 28 13.60 5.45 -17.12
N TYR A 29 14.15 4.24 -17.07
CA TYR A 29 13.60 3.17 -16.24
C TYR A 29 13.52 3.55 -14.76
N TRP A 30 14.59 4.16 -14.22
CA TRP A 30 14.60 4.66 -12.84
C TRP A 30 13.58 5.77 -12.61
N LEU A 31 13.47 6.72 -13.54
CA LEU A 31 12.48 7.79 -13.46
C LEU A 31 11.05 7.23 -13.42
N VAL A 32 10.72 6.29 -14.32
CA VAL A 32 9.40 5.64 -14.33
C VAL A 32 9.14 4.90 -13.02
N ALA A 33 10.15 4.18 -12.48
CA ALA A 33 10.00 3.49 -11.20
C ALA A 33 9.71 4.45 -10.03
N GLU A 34 10.37 5.61 -9.97
CA GLU A 34 10.11 6.64 -8.95
C GLU A 34 8.72 7.25 -9.08
N ILE A 35 8.27 7.56 -10.31
CA ILE A 35 6.91 8.05 -10.55
C ILE A 35 5.88 7.02 -10.09
N MET A 36 6.06 5.76 -10.47
CA MET A 36 5.18 4.66 -10.04
C MET A 36 5.15 4.50 -8.52
N TYR A 37 6.29 4.65 -7.85
CA TYR A 37 6.39 4.61 -6.40
C TYR A 37 5.58 5.72 -5.75
N VAL A 38 5.79 6.98 -6.15
CA VAL A 38 5.08 8.14 -5.59
C VAL A 38 3.58 8.03 -5.82
N LEU A 39 3.15 7.66 -7.03
CA LEU A 39 1.74 7.46 -7.36
C LEU A 39 1.10 6.38 -6.47
N SER A 40 1.82 5.28 -6.22
CA SER A 40 1.34 4.22 -5.33
C SER A 40 1.14 4.75 -3.90
N ILE A 41 2.09 5.50 -3.35
CA ILE A 41 1.96 6.07 -1.99
C ILE A 41 0.78 7.05 -1.91
N VAL A 42 0.64 7.95 -2.88
CA VAL A 42 -0.45 8.93 -2.91
C VAL A 42 -1.81 8.23 -3.01
N ALA A 43 -1.93 7.20 -3.86
CA ALA A 43 -3.16 6.43 -3.98
C ALA A 43 -3.52 5.74 -2.65
N LEU A 44 -2.56 5.08 -1.99
CA LEU A 44 -2.78 4.41 -0.71
C LEU A 44 -3.24 5.40 0.37
N LEU A 45 -2.61 6.58 0.42
CA LEU A 45 -2.96 7.65 1.37
C LEU A 45 -4.36 8.18 1.13
N GLY A 46 -4.70 8.51 -0.12
CA GLY A 46 -6.02 9.03 -0.48
C GLY A 46 -7.14 8.05 -0.16
N VAL A 47 -6.93 6.77 -0.48
CA VAL A 47 -7.87 5.69 -0.19
C VAL A 47 -8.10 5.55 1.31
N PHE A 48 -7.04 5.44 2.12
CA PHE A 48 -7.19 5.31 3.58
C PHE A 48 -7.82 6.55 4.20
N ALA A 49 -7.36 7.75 3.86
CA ALA A 49 -7.92 9.00 4.39
C ALA A 49 -9.43 9.10 4.09
N TYR A 50 -9.83 8.76 2.86
CA TYR A 50 -11.24 8.71 2.48
C TYR A 50 -12.03 7.70 3.32
N PHE A 51 -11.55 6.47 3.43
CA PHE A 51 -12.21 5.44 4.25
C PHE A 51 -12.34 5.81 5.73
N CYS A 52 -11.34 6.49 6.30
CA CYS A 52 -11.39 6.98 7.69
C CYS A 52 -12.44 8.07 7.85
N ALA A 53 -12.41 9.06 6.94
CA ALA A 53 -13.33 10.17 6.97
C ALA A 53 -14.77 9.69 6.88
N MET A 54 -15.06 8.70 6.01
CA MET A 54 -16.40 8.12 5.89
C MET A 54 -16.83 7.37 7.15
N LYS A 55 -15.93 6.61 7.81
CA LYS A 55 -16.24 5.92 9.07
C LYS A 55 -16.56 6.87 10.22
N VAL A 56 -15.86 8.01 10.29
CA VAL A 56 -16.15 9.04 11.30
C VAL A 56 -17.44 9.78 10.99
N ARG A 57 -17.68 10.13 9.71
CA ARG A 57 -18.91 10.82 9.28
C ARG A 57 -20.17 9.97 9.51
N HIS A 58 -20.09 8.67 9.21
CA HIS A 58 -21.18 7.72 9.36
C HIS A 58 -20.95 6.80 10.57
N TYR A 59 -20.57 7.38 11.71
CA TYR A 59 -20.21 6.64 12.91
C TYR A 59 -21.31 5.70 13.40
N ALA A 60 -22.56 6.18 13.48
CA ALA A 60 -23.70 5.39 13.97
C ALA A 60 -23.90 4.13 13.10
N THR A 61 -24.00 4.33 11.79
CA THR A 61 -24.12 3.25 10.79
C THR A 61 -22.93 2.28 10.84
N PHE A 62 -21.71 2.80 11.00
CA PHE A 62 -20.51 1.95 11.11
C PHE A 62 -20.51 1.12 12.40
N GLN A 63 -20.92 1.71 13.52
CA GLN A 63 -21.00 1.04 14.81
C GLN A 63 -22.13 0.00 14.85
N GLU A 64 -23.28 0.29 14.24
CA GLU A 64 -24.37 -0.68 14.06
C GLU A 64 -23.93 -1.86 13.19
N GLY A 65 -23.26 -1.59 12.06
CA GLY A 65 -22.70 -2.64 11.21
C GLY A 65 -21.68 -3.52 11.94
N LEU A 66 -20.87 -2.94 12.85
CA LEU A 66 -19.96 -3.70 13.71
C LEU A 66 -20.70 -4.54 14.77
N ALA A 67 -21.83 -4.05 15.30
CA ALA A 67 -22.63 -4.77 16.28
C ALA A 67 -23.43 -5.92 15.65
N LEU A 68 -23.87 -5.77 14.41
CA LEU A 68 -24.59 -6.81 13.65
C LEU A 68 -23.67 -7.88 13.08
N ALA A 69 -22.35 -7.64 13.05
CA ALA A 69 -21.39 -8.62 12.58
C ALA A 69 -21.36 -9.83 13.53
N PRO A 70 -21.79 -11.04 13.10
CA PRO A 70 -21.99 -12.18 14.00
C PRO A 70 -20.73 -12.64 14.75
N GLN A 71 -19.56 -12.30 14.21
CA GLN A 71 -18.27 -12.72 14.72
C GLN A 71 -17.68 -11.74 15.76
N LEU A 72 -18.28 -10.56 15.88
CA LEU A 72 -17.81 -9.50 16.77
C LEU A 72 -18.72 -9.46 18.01
N PRO A 73 -18.15 -9.40 19.22
CA PRO A 73 -18.95 -9.11 20.40
C PRO A 73 -19.63 -7.75 20.23
N THR A 74 -20.95 -7.69 20.42
CA THR A 74 -21.71 -6.42 20.34
C THR A 74 -21.14 -5.35 21.26
N VAL A 75 -20.63 -5.75 22.43
CA VAL A 75 -19.95 -4.87 23.40
C VAL A 75 -18.67 -4.25 22.85
N ALA A 76 -18.01 -4.87 21.87
CA ALA A 76 -16.78 -4.36 21.27
C ALA A 76 -17.04 -3.34 20.14
N ALA A 77 -18.25 -3.28 19.60
CA ALA A 77 -18.62 -2.42 18.47
C ALA A 77 -18.30 -0.93 18.69
N PRO A 78 -18.69 -0.27 19.81
CA PRO A 78 -18.39 1.15 20.01
C PRO A 78 -16.89 1.44 20.16
N TYR A 79 -16.13 0.52 20.77
CA TYR A 79 -14.68 0.67 20.90
C TYR A 79 -13.98 0.54 19.55
N LEU A 80 -14.35 -0.47 18.76
CA LEU A 80 -13.79 -0.68 17.42
C LEU A 80 -14.18 0.45 16.46
N ALA A 81 -15.39 1.00 16.59
CA ALA A 81 -15.84 2.13 15.79
C ALA A 81 -14.94 3.37 15.93
N TRP A 82 -14.28 3.55 17.09
CA TRP A 82 -13.27 4.61 17.31
C TRP A 82 -11.83 4.18 17.01
N ILE A 83 -11.44 2.97 17.45
CA ILE A 83 -10.07 2.48 17.29
C ILE A 83 -9.70 2.35 15.81
N ILE A 84 -10.61 1.83 14.98
CA ILE A 84 -10.32 1.59 13.56
C ILE A 84 -9.98 2.91 12.83
N PRO A 85 -10.82 3.97 12.84
CA PRO A 85 -10.45 5.24 12.23
C PRO A 85 -9.19 5.86 12.84
N LEU A 86 -9.00 5.77 14.15
CA LEU A 86 -7.83 6.33 14.83
C LEU A 86 -6.53 5.70 14.33
N VAL A 87 -6.48 4.36 14.27
CA VAL A 87 -5.32 3.63 13.76
C VAL A 87 -5.06 4.01 12.31
N CYS A 88 -6.10 4.10 11.48
CA CYS A 88 -5.91 4.46 10.08
C CYS A 88 -5.41 5.90 9.90
N PHE A 89 -5.89 6.87 10.69
CA PHE A 89 -5.32 8.23 10.69
C PHE A 89 -3.87 8.26 11.17
N ALA A 90 -3.52 7.46 12.18
CA ALA A 90 -2.14 7.31 12.63
C ALA A 90 -1.24 6.76 11.52
N VAL A 91 -1.70 5.76 10.76
CA VAL A 91 -0.96 5.21 9.60
C VAL A 91 -0.79 6.28 8.51
N CYS A 92 -1.84 7.05 8.19
CA CYS A 92 -1.73 8.16 7.24
C CYS A 92 -0.69 9.19 7.69
N ALA A 93 -0.70 9.57 8.97
CA ALA A 93 0.28 10.48 9.54
C ALA A 93 1.70 9.91 9.45
N MET A 94 1.90 8.62 9.76
CA MET A 94 3.20 7.96 9.63
C MET A 94 3.72 7.93 8.19
N ILE A 95 2.85 7.72 7.20
CA ILE A 95 3.24 7.74 5.79
C ILE A 95 3.59 9.17 5.36
N ILE A 96 2.82 10.18 5.76
CA ILE A 96 3.08 11.60 5.45
C ILE A 96 4.40 12.05 6.07
N TYR A 97 4.60 11.86 7.38
CA TYR A 97 5.86 12.18 8.05
C TYR A 97 7.02 11.30 7.55
N GLY A 98 6.70 10.10 7.07
CA GLY A 98 7.65 9.17 6.49
C GLY A 98 8.39 9.73 5.26
N PHE A 99 7.81 10.69 4.53
CA PHE A 99 8.52 11.38 3.44
C PHE A 99 9.77 12.13 3.94
N MET A 100 9.79 12.59 5.20
CA MET A 100 10.96 13.21 5.82
C MET A 100 11.85 12.17 6.54
N GLN A 101 11.28 11.02 6.91
CA GLN A 101 11.92 9.99 7.75
C GLN A 101 11.70 8.60 7.13
N PRO A 102 12.66 8.07 6.33
CA PRO A 102 12.47 6.81 5.59
C PRO A 102 12.11 5.59 6.45
N ARG A 103 12.56 5.56 7.71
CA ARG A 103 12.23 4.49 8.67
C ARG A 103 10.74 4.48 9.03
N LEU A 104 10.14 5.65 9.21
CA LEU A 104 8.71 5.81 9.51
C LEU A 104 7.86 5.41 8.30
N LEU A 105 8.30 5.76 7.08
CA LEU A 105 7.59 5.39 5.86
C LEU A 105 7.51 3.87 5.71
N LYS A 106 8.65 3.18 5.90
CA LYS A 106 8.69 1.72 5.86
C LYS A 106 7.74 1.12 6.91
N LEU A 107 7.81 1.59 8.15
CA LEU A 107 6.94 1.11 9.22
C LEU A 107 5.46 1.35 8.91
N GLY A 108 5.10 2.55 8.43
CA GLY A 108 3.74 2.89 8.03
C GLY A 108 3.21 2.00 6.91
N LEU A 109 4.02 1.69 5.90
CA LEU A 109 3.64 0.76 4.82
C LEU A 109 3.43 -0.68 5.31
N TRP A 110 4.25 -1.15 6.25
CA TRP A 110 4.07 -2.48 6.84
C TRP A 110 2.81 -2.56 7.70
N ILE A 111 2.54 -1.54 8.52
CA ILE A 111 1.31 -1.47 9.31
C ILE A 111 0.09 -1.40 8.38
N TYR A 112 0.16 -0.60 7.31
CA TYR A 112 -0.89 -0.53 6.29
C TYR A 112 -1.17 -1.92 5.69
N LEU A 113 -0.12 -2.63 5.28
CA LEU A 113 -0.23 -3.98 4.71
C LEU A 113 -0.93 -4.93 5.68
N VAL A 114 -0.48 -4.99 6.93
CA VAL A 114 -1.08 -5.86 7.96
C VAL A 114 -2.55 -5.52 8.16
N LEU A 115 -2.88 -4.24 8.28
CA LEU A 115 -4.26 -3.80 8.48
C LEU A 115 -5.16 -4.17 7.29
N MET A 116 -4.66 -4.01 6.06
CA MET A 116 -5.35 -4.44 4.85
C MET A 116 -5.52 -5.96 4.76
N VAL A 117 -4.52 -6.75 5.16
CA VAL A 117 -4.65 -8.21 5.24
C VAL A 117 -5.74 -8.60 6.23
N LEU A 118 -5.71 -8.05 7.45
CA LEU A 118 -6.70 -8.34 8.49
C LEU A 118 -8.12 -8.01 8.03
N PHE A 119 -8.29 -6.85 7.41
CA PHE A 119 -9.59 -6.41 6.92
C PHE A 119 -10.07 -7.24 5.73
N THR A 120 -9.18 -7.60 4.81
CA THR A 120 -9.51 -8.49 3.68
C THR A 120 -9.86 -9.90 4.15
N ALA A 121 -9.13 -10.43 5.14
CA ALA A 121 -9.41 -11.74 5.74
C ALA A 121 -10.76 -11.75 6.46
N PHE A 122 -11.08 -10.69 7.19
CA PHE A 122 -12.38 -10.51 7.85
C PHE A 122 -13.54 -10.54 6.84
N ILE A 123 -13.44 -9.78 5.74
CA ILE A 123 -14.45 -9.81 4.67
C ILE A 123 -14.52 -11.18 4.00
N GLY A 124 -13.36 -11.82 3.76
CA GLY A 124 -13.30 -13.17 3.21
C GLY A 124 -13.99 -14.21 4.08
N TYR A 125 -13.95 -14.02 5.41
CA TYR A 125 -14.69 -14.85 6.35
C TYR A 125 -16.20 -14.62 6.26
N ILE A 126 -16.64 -13.37 6.25
CA ILE A 126 -18.07 -13.01 6.10
C ILE A 126 -18.64 -13.57 4.79
N LEU A 127 -17.87 -13.56 3.70
CA LEU A 127 -18.31 -14.12 2.42
C LEU A 127 -18.55 -15.64 2.44
N ARG A 128 -17.96 -16.38 3.39
CA ARG A 128 -18.23 -17.82 3.57
C ARG A 128 -19.48 -18.11 4.41
N HIS A 129 -19.89 -17.17 5.25
CA HIS A 129 -21.09 -17.24 6.07
C HIS A 129 -21.95 -16.01 5.76
N PRO A 130 -22.64 -16.00 4.60
CA PRO A 130 -23.39 -14.84 4.17
C PRO A 130 -24.47 -14.53 5.20
N VAL A 131 -24.31 -13.41 5.88
CA VAL A 131 -25.37 -12.77 6.62
C VAL A 131 -26.12 -11.92 5.60
N ASP A 132 -27.45 -11.97 5.59
CA ASP A 132 -28.28 -11.15 4.69
C ASP A 132 -28.25 -9.65 5.01
N ALA A 133 -27.34 -9.22 5.91
CA ALA A 133 -27.16 -7.83 6.29
C ALA A 133 -26.36 -7.07 5.21
N PRO A 134 -26.85 -5.90 4.74
CA PRO A 134 -26.10 -5.02 3.86
C PRO A 134 -24.81 -4.56 4.54
N CYS A 135 -23.73 -4.46 3.76
CA CYS A 135 -22.46 -3.93 4.25
C CYS A 135 -22.56 -2.40 4.34
N GLU A 136 -23.10 -1.88 5.44
CA GLU A 136 -23.17 -0.43 5.65
C GLU A 136 -21.82 0.17 6.13
N CYS A 137 -20.76 -0.65 6.24
CA CYS A 137 -19.45 -0.30 6.80
C CYS A 137 -18.70 0.85 6.08
N LEU A 138 -19.19 1.31 4.93
CA LEU A 138 -18.63 2.42 4.18
C LEU A 138 -19.49 3.69 4.16
N GLY A 139 -20.77 3.63 4.55
CA GLY A 139 -21.72 4.70 4.23
C GLY A 139 -21.80 5.01 2.72
N LEU A 140 -21.34 4.10 1.86
CA LEU A 140 -21.29 4.23 0.41
C LEU A 140 -22.24 3.20 -0.18
N ASP A 141 -23.51 3.58 -0.25
CA ASP A 141 -24.55 2.94 -1.05
C ASP A 141 -25.02 1.56 -0.52
N GLU A 142 -26.34 1.43 -0.34
CA GLU A 142 -27.04 0.21 0.08
C GLU A 142 -26.77 -0.99 -0.87
N ASN A 143 -26.28 -0.72 -2.08
CA ASN A 143 -25.93 -1.72 -3.10
C ASN A 143 -24.48 -2.23 -3.05
N TRP A 144 -23.65 -1.77 -2.11
CA TRP A 144 -22.25 -2.18 -2.01
C TRP A 144 -22.09 -3.55 -1.32
N ARG A 145 -22.22 -4.61 -2.12
CA ARG A 145 -22.06 -6.00 -1.64
C ARG A 145 -20.63 -6.29 -1.15
N TRP A 146 -20.53 -7.11 -0.09
CA TRP A 146 -19.28 -7.64 0.48
C TRP A 146 -18.26 -8.12 -0.56
N LYS A 147 -18.73 -8.76 -1.65
CA LYS A 147 -17.88 -9.27 -2.73
C LYS A 147 -17.13 -8.16 -3.48
N LYS A 148 -17.78 -7.02 -3.76
CA LYS A 148 -17.13 -5.87 -4.41
C LYS A 148 -16.03 -5.31 -3.51
N HIS A 149 -16.33 -5.18 -2.21
CA HIS A 149 -15.38 -4.66 -1.24
C HIS A 149 -14.14 -5.55 -1.09
N PHE A 150 -14.33 -6.87 -1.08
CA PHE A 150 -13.22 -7.83 -1.09
C PHE A 150 -12.25 -7.63 -2.26
N TRP A 151 -12.77 -7.45 -3.48
CA TRP A 151 -11.94 -7.21 -4.67
C TRP A 151 -11.21 -5.87 -4.62
N VAL A 152 -11.88 -4.81 -4.15
CA VAL A 152 -11.23 -3.50 -3.95
C VAL A 152 -10.08 -3.61 -2.96
N ASN A 153 -10.29 -4.24 -1.81
CA ASN A 153 -9.23 -4.42 -0.80
C ASN A 153 -8.09 -5.29 -1.32
N THR A 154 -8.39 -6.32 -2.11
CA THR A 154 -7.37 -7.14 -2.77
C THR A 154 -6.53 -6.31 -3.74
N GLY A 155 -7.15 -5.42 -4.52
CA GLY A 155 -6.43 -4.48 -5.39
C GLY A 155 -5.56 -3.48 -4.61
N ILE A 156 -6.04 -2.99 -3.47
CA ILE A 156 -5.26 -2.13 -2.58
C ILE A 156 -4.07 -2.90 -2.00
N LEU A 157 -4.26 -4.17 -1.63
CA LEU A 157 -3.22 -5.04 -1.11
C LEU A 157 -2.09 -5.24 -2.13
N THR A 158 -2.43 -5.45 -3.42
CA THR A 158 -1.42 -5.59 -4.48
C THR A 158 -0.65 -4.29 -4.71
N ILE A 159 -1.32 -3.14 -4.71
CA ILE A 159 -0.66 -1.82 -4.80
C ILE A 159 0.27 -1.59 -3.60
N THR A 160 -0.14 -2.01 -2.39
CA THR A 160 0.68 -1.92 -1.18
C THR A 160 1.96 -2.75 -1.32
N GLY A 161 1.83 -4.00 -1.79
CA GLY A 161 2.98 -4.86 -2.07
C GLY A 161 3.92 -4.27 -3.10
N LEU A 162 3.39 -3.67 -4.18
CA LEU A 162 4.16 -2.98 -5.20
C LEU A 162 4.92 -1.78 -4.60
N ALA A 163 4.27 -0.96 -3.78
CA ALA A 163 4.90 0.19 -3.12
C ALA A 163 6.06 -0.25 -2.21
N ILE A 164 5.90 -1.32 -1.43
CA ILE A 164 6.95 -1.88 -0.58
C ILE A 164 8.13 -2.41 -1.41
N TRP A 165 7.84 -3.11 -2.51
CA TRP A 165 8.87 -3.64 -3.40
C TRP A 165 9.68 -2.52 -4.07
N LEU A 166 9.02 -1.48 -4.58
CA LEU A 166 9.68 -0.30 -5.15
C LEU A 166 10.49 0.46 -4.10
N HIS A 167 9.98 0.60 -2.88
CA HIS A 167 10.71 1.20 -1.75
C HIS A 167 12.02 0.46 -1.46
N TYR A 168 12.00 -0.88 -1.44
CA TYR A 168 13.21 -1.68 -1.21
C TYR A 168 14.23 -1.51 -2.34
N LYS A 169 13.79 -1.52 -3.60
CA LYS A 169 14.67 -1.29 -4.75
C LYS A 169 15.36 0.07 -4.69
N ARG A 170 14.63 1.12 -4.30
CA ARG A 170 15.17 2.47 -4.15
C ARG A 170 16.28 2.52 -3.10
N ILE A 171 16.04 1.94 -1.91
CA ILE A 171 17.05 1.91 -0.83
C ILE A 171 18.33 1.20 -1.28
N VAL A 172 18.20 0.03 -1.92
CA VAL A 172 19.37 -0.74 -2.40
C VAL A 172 20.15 0.05 -3.45
N ALA A 173 19.46 0.78 -4.34
CA ALA A 173 20.10 1.63 -5.34
C ALA A 173 20.88 2.79 -4.71
N THR A 174 20.32 3.44 -3.70
CA THR A 174 20.98 4.53 -2.97
C THR A 174 22.26 4.03 -2.28
N ILE A 175 22.20 2.88 -1.60
CA ILE A 175 23.36 2.27 -0.94
C ILE A 175 24.43 1.86 -1.97
N GLY A 176 24.01 1.30 -3.12
CA GLY A 176 24.93 0.93 -4.19
C GLY A 176 25.69 2.14 -4.77
N ASN A 177 25.00 3.27 -4.93
CA ASN A 177 25.60 4.51 -5.40
C ASN A 177 26.59 5.09 -4.36
N GLU A 178 26.22 5.14 -3.07
CA GLU A 178 27.11 5.61 -2.00
C GLU A 178 28.41 4.78 -1.92
N HIS A 179 28.31 3.45 -2.06
CA HIS A 179 29.48 2.58 -2.06
C HIS A 179 30.39 2.81 -3.28
N SER A 180 29.81 3.12 -4.44
CA SER A 180 30.58 3.43 -5.66
C SER A 180 31.31 4.78 -5.59
N GLU A 181 30.74 5.77 -4.90
CA GLU A 181 31.37 7.09 -4.70
C GLU A 181 32.38 7.11 -3.55
N ASN A 182 32.25 6.21 -2.57
CA ASN A 182 33.17 6.15 -1.42
C ASN A 182 33.48 4.70 -0.97
N PRO A 183 34.36 3.98 -1.70
CA PRO A 183 34.64 2.57 -1.45
C PRO A 183 35.34 2.27 -0.10
N GLY A 184 35.80 3.30 0.63
CA GLY A 184 36.61 3.16 1.85
C GLY A 184 35.85 3.26 3.19
N LYS A 185 34.53 3.53 3.17
CA LYS A 185 33.74 3.69 4.40
C LYS A 185 33.21 2.34 4.89
N LYS A 186 33.95 1.70 5.81
CA LYS A 186 33.46 0.58 6.64
C LYS A 186 33.12 1.07 8.03
#